data_AF-A0A4Y2GN42-F1
#
_entry.id   AF-A0A4Y2GN42-F1
#
_cell.length_a   1.000
_cell.length_b   1.000
_cell.length_c   1.000
_cell.angle_alpha   90.00
_cell.angle_beta   90.00
_cell.angle_gamma   90.00
#
_symmetry.space_group_name_H-M   'P 1'
#
loop_
_entity.id
_entity.type
_entity.pdbx_description
1 polymer ?
#
loop_
_entity_poly.entity_id
_entity_poly.type
_entity_poly.pdbx_seq_one_letter_code
_entity_poly.pdbx_strand_id
1 'polypeptide(L)'
;NLRPTDLIRFCFDAIHLDRPVSTTLMLVSTLTVESVVAPIMRVLQSYKHLKLEHGVTVDVIIIHRDVGAGRGRKVFNIDIDRLSKRSILHIEPDELGLCCAKAILYALAHLENDRASINAMRDKRRLTLLNRAKTLHNDAGVPLRPCTYKEIKMFEDWLNVQIVVISSESLSKVAYKGENRSRRINLYLHNDHYDVIKSLKGFYGTDHYCESCDKPYGRIEDHRCPNACHVCLRMDCMPGEMKRCGECDRLCQSEECFLSHKATPGRRKVSLCDKMYQCRRCGKVILRRYCPKESHQCGATKCPSCKYYVLATDHYCFLQTVAPKAHSDRLIFFDFETDQSSGIHVVNFAIAQYFSGEEFVFKGYNSCQNFCSWLFSPVHKNFTAIAHNMKGFDGQFIMAWMLQQGVAPGVIPNGSKLMLITHTALNIKIIDSFNFLPMALSKLPSCFGLSELKKGFFPHLY
;
A
#
# COMPACT_ATOMS: atom_id res chain seq x y z
N ASN A 1 11.30 18.32 -8.00
CA ASN A 1 11.30 19.17 -6.78
C ASN A 1 12.07 18.46 -5.67
N LEU A 2 13.31 18.87 -5.42
CA LEU A 2 14.15 18.35 -4.35
C LEU A 2 13.76 19.03 -3.03
N ARG A 3 13.45 18.27 -1.97
CA ARG A 3 13.19 18.86 -0.64
C ARG A 3 14.53 19.15 0.05
N PRO A 4 14.66 20.24 0.84
CA PRO A 4 15.89 20.54 1.58
C PRO A 4 16.37 19.38 2.49
N THR A 5 15.46 18.52 2.92
CA THR A 5 15.71 17.34 3.76
C THR A 5 16.03 16.06 2.99
N ASP A 6 15.79 16.02 1.67
CA ASP A 6 16.17 14.87 0.86
C ASP A 6 17.69 14.74 0.84
N LEU A 7 18.16 13.52 0.67
CA LEU A 7 19.59 13.30 0.44
C LEU A 7 19.84 13.30 -1.06
N ILE A 8 20.90 13.99 -1.45
CA ILE A 8 21.37 14.07 -2.82
C ILE A 8 22.83 13.64 -2.88
N ARG A 9 23.16 12.93 -3.96
CA ARG A 9 24.52 12.53 -4.30
C ARG A 9 24.69 12.67 -5.80
N PHE A 10 25.83 13.21 -6.21
CA PHE A 10 26.23 13.29 -7.62
C PHE A 10 27.30 12.26 -7.88
N CYS A 11 27.09 11.47 -8.93
CA CYS A 11 28.08 10.53 -9.46
C CYS A 11 28.45 11.02 -10.87
N PHE A 12 29.73 11.28 -11.08
CA PHE A 12 30.31 11.73 -12.33
C PHE A 12 31.04 10.55 -12.98
N ASP A 13 30.64 10.23 -14.20
CA ASP A 13 31.30 9.21 -15.00
C ASP A 13 31.76 9.79 -16.34
N ALA A 14 32.90 9.32 -16.81
CA ALA A 14 33.50 9.74 -18.06
C ALA A 14 34.32 8.58 -18.64
N ILE A 15 34.41 8.50 -19.97
CA ILE A 15 35.06 7.40 -20.72
C ILE A 15 36.51 7.13 -20.28
N HIS A 16 37.18 8.12 -19.69
CA HIS A 16 38.58 8.02 -19.24
C HIS A 16 38.74 7.93 -17.71
N LEU A 17 37.67 7.72 -16.95
CA LEU A 17 37.72 7.47 -15.51
C LEU A 17 37.67 5.95 -15.24
N ASP A 18 38.67 5.43 -14.54
CA ASP A 18 38.66 4.02 -14.09
C ASP A 18 37.53 3.73 -13.07
N ARG A 19 37.08 4.77 -12.35
CA ARG A 19 35.99 4.70 -11.38
C ARG A 19 35.17 5.99 -11.38
N PRO A 20 33.85 5.93 -11.23
CA PRO A 20 33.01 7.11 -11.10
C PRO A 20 33.41 7.96 -9.89
N VAL A 21 33.50 9.27 -10.10
CA VAL A 21 33.76 10.24 -9.02
C VAL A 21 32.45 10.54 -8.32
N SER A 22 32.42 10.42 -7.01
CA SER A 22 31.20 10.59 -6.24
C SER A 22 31.34 11.67 -5.19
N THR A 23 30.29 12.50 -5.05
CA THR A 23 30.12 13.33 -3.85
C THR A 23 29.76 12.44 -2.66
N THR A 24 29.94 12.98 -1.45
CA THR A 24 29.31 12.40 -0.26
C THR A 24 27.80 12.58 -0.35
N LEU A 25 27.06 11.64 0.24
CA LEU A 25 25.62 11.76 0.37
C LEU A 25 25.31 12.90 1.37
N MET A 26 24.57 13.91 0.94
CA MET A 26 24.34 15.11 1.74
C MET A 26 22.91 15.61 1.63
N LEU A 27 22.50 16.45 2.58
CA LEU A 27 21.18 17.08 2.50
C LEU A 27 21.17 18.07 1.34
N VAL A 28 20.03 18.15 0.64
CA VAL A 28 19.81 19.19 -0.38
C VAL A 28 19.98 20.60 0.23
N SER A 29 19.61 20.80 1.51
CA SER A 29 19.82 22.07 2.22
C SER A 29 21.29 22.44 2.43
N THR A 30 22.18 21.45 2.37
CA THR A 30 23.63 21.61 2.53
C THR A 30 24.36 21.54 1.20
N LEU A 31 23.64 21.38 0.09
CA LEU A 31 24.21 21.30 -1.24
C LEU A 31 24.76 22.68 -1.65
N THR A 32 26.06 22.74 -1.90
CA THR A 32 26.70 23.92 -2.50
C THR A 32 27.44 23.53 -3.78
N VAL A 33 27.73 24.49 -4.64
CA VAL A 33 28.52 24.24 -5.87
C VAL A 33 29.87 23.62 -5.50
N GLU A 34 30.50 24.11 -4.43
CA GLU A 34 31.79 23.62 -3.93
C GLU A 34 31.70 22.16 -3.50
N SER A 35 30.60 21.75 -2.86
CA SER A 35 30.41 20.36 -2.44
C SER A 35 30.34 19.36 -3.60
N VAL A 36 29.92 19.83 -4.77
CA VAL A 36 29.80 19.05 -6.00
C VAL A 36 31.11 19.08 -6.81
N VAL A 37 31.73 20.26 -6.89
CA VAL A 37 32.94 20.50 -7.70
C VAL A 37 34.21 20.02 -6.99
N ALA A 38 34.30 20.07 -5.66
CA ALA A 38 35.51 19.70 -4.93
C ALA A 38 35.94 18.23 -5.13
N PRO A 39 35.04 17.22 -5.14
CA PRO A 39 35.39 15.85 -5.50
C PRO A 39 35.94 15.73 -6.92
N ILE A 40 35.38 16.45 -7.89
CA ILE A 40 35.83 16.47 -9.29
C ILE A 40 37.24 17.09 -9.38
N MET A 41 37.45 18.25 -8.74
CA MET A 41 38.73 18.94 -8.74
C MET A 41 39.85 18.10 -8.12
N ARG A 42 39.56 17.36 -7.04
CA ARG A 42 40.54 16.42 -6.45
C ARG A 42 40.95 15.33 -7.43
N VAL A 43 40.00 14.79 -8.19
CA VAL A 43 40.30 13.73 -9.18
C VAL A 43 41.03 14.31 -10.39
N LEU A 44 40.63 15.48 -10.89
CA LEU A 44 41.31 16.20 -11.98
C LEU A 44 42.75 16.56 -11.63
N GLN A 45 43.05 16.90 -10.37
CA GLN A 45 44.43 17.14 -9.92
C GLN A 45 45.30 15.87 -9.96
N SER A 46 44.70 14.69 -9.83
CA SER A 46 45.40 13.40 -9.92
C SER A 46 45.46 12.81 -11.34
N TYR A 47 44.55 13.21 -12.24
CA TYR A 47 44.46 12.71 -13.62
C TYR A 47 44.90 13.76 -14.63
N LYS A 48 46.15 13.67 -15.12
CA LYS A 48 46.74 14.62 -16.09
C LYS A 48 46.07 14.69 -17.47
N HIS A 49 45.18 13.76 -17.82
CA HIS A 49 44.69 13.57 -19.19
C HIS A 49 43.17 13.44 -19.34
N LEU A 50 42.37 13.96 -18.40
CA LEU A 50 40.91 13.93 -18.56
C LEU A 50 40.47 14.88 -19.69
N LYS A 51 40.28 14.34 -20.89
CA LYS A 51 39.71 15.07 -22.02
C LYS A 51 38.19 15.09 -21.86
N LEU A 52 37.63 16.23 -21.47
CA LEU A 52 36.18 16.48 -21.41
C LEU A 52 35.50 16.54 -22.80
N GLU A 53 36.26 16.26 -23.87
CA GLU A 53 35.82 16.32 -25.26
C GLU A 53 34.68 15.33 -25.59
N HIS A 54 34.56 14.24 -24.81
CA HIS A 54 33.54 13.20 -25.03
C HIS A 54 32.31 13.31 -24.13
N GLY A 55 32.14 14.41 -23.40
CA GLY A 55 31.04 14.61 -22.46
C GLY A 55 31.21 13.86 -21.14
N VAL A 56 30.50 14.32 -20.12
CA VAL A 56 30.48 13.72 -18.78
C VAL A 56 29.04 13.33 -18.47
N THR A 57 28.86 12.10 -18.00
CA THR A 57 27.57 11.64 -17.50
C THR A 57 27.47 12.01 -16.02
N VAL A 58 26.37 12.66 -15.64
CA VAL A 58 26.10 13.04 -14.26
C VAL A 58 24.84 12.32 -13.79
N ASP A 59 25.03 11.31 -12.95
CA ASP A 59 23.95 10.63 -12.28
C ASP A 59 23.63 11.33 -10.96
N VAL A 60 22.40 11.82 -10.85
CA VAL A 60 21.89 12.45 -9.63
C VAL A 60 21.06 11.43 -8.86
N ILE A 61 21.60 10.92 -7.77
CA ILE A 61 20.90 9.99 -6.89
C ILE A 61 20.18 10.81 -5.82
N ILE A 62 18.85 10.74 -5.85
CA ILE A 62 17.96 11.42 -4.90
C ILE A 62 17.34 10.36 -4.00
N ILE A 63 17.58 10.47 -2.69
CA ILE A 63 16.91 9.66 -1.69
C ILE A 63 15.93 10.56 -0.96
N HIS A 64 14.65 10.33 -1.25
CA HIS A 64 13.57 11.00 -0.54
C HIS A 64 13.55 10.56 0.93
N ARG A 65 13.62 11.53 1.85
CA ARG A 65 13.50 11.28 3.28
C ARG A 65 12.11 11.65 3.77
N ASP A 66 11.45 10.71 4.43
CA ASP A 66 10.18 10.90 5.10
C ASP A 66 10.30 11.94 6.23
N VAL A 67 9.75 13.16 6.07
CA VAL A 67 9.85 14.24 7.08
C VAL A 67 8.51 14.97 7.23
N GLY A 68 7.96 15.02 8.44
CA GLY A 68 6.60 15.54 8.62
C GLY A 68 6.46 17.07 8.79
N ALA A 69 6.23 17.84 7.72
CA ALA A 69 5.94 19.28 7.74
C ALA A 69 4.67 19.61 6.94
N GLY A 70 3.66 20.21 7.58
CA GLY A 70 2.32 20.34 6.99
C GLY A 70 2.21 21.37 5.85
N ARG A 71 1.77 20.89 4.67
CA ARG A 71 0.59 21.32 3.88
C ARG A 71 0.17 20.07 3.08
N GLY A 72 -1.11 19.72 3.16
CA GLY A 72 -1.56 18.32 3.13
C GLY A 72 -1.59 17.62 1.77
N ARG A 73 -1.86 16.29 1.81
CA ARG A 73 -2.92 15.53 1.05
C ARG A 73 -2.58 14.03 0.79
N LYS A 74 -3.49 13.04 1.08
CA LYS A 74 -3.77 11.62 0.55
C LYS A 74 -3.68 10.23 1.32
N VAL A 75 -4.75 9.37 1.29
CA VAL A 75 -5.10 7.88 1.31
C VAL A 75 -6.46 7.61 0.65
N PHE A 76 -6.50 6.74 -0.36
CA PHE A 76 -7.66 6.48 -1.22
C PHE A 76 -7.97 7.75 -2.02
N ASN A 77 -8.50 8.72 -1.28
CA ASN A 77 -8.13 10.13 -1.15
C ASN A 77 -8.14 10.38 0.38
N ILE A 78 -7.04 10.71 1.11
CA ILE A 78 -6.89 10.40 2.63
C ILE A 78 -8.01 11.12 3.24
N ASP A 79 -8.13 12.33 2.73
CA ASP A 79 -9.06 13.35 3.06
C ASP A 79 -10.48 12.79 3.14
N ILE A 80 -10.86 11.75 2.40
CA ILE A 80 -12.15 11.09 2.53
C ILE A 80 -12.09 9.88 3.47
N ASP A 81 -11.19 8.94 3.25
CA ASP A 81 -11.24 7.64 3.93
C ASP A 81 -10.58 7.63 5.33
N ARG A 82 -9.60 8.51 5.58
CA ARG A 82 -9.07 8.75 6.94
C ARG A 82 -10.13 9.40 7.83
N LEU A 83 -10.94 10.29 7.26
CA LEU A 83 -11.99 11.00 7.99
C LEU A 83 -13.19 10.08 8.27
N SER A 84 -13.44 9.09 7.41
CA SER A 84 -14.51 8.10 7.61
C SER A 84 -14.10 6.93 8.52
N LYS A 85 -12.82 6.54 8.54
CA LYS A 85 -12.33 5.41 9.34
C LYS A 85 -12.22 5.75 10.81
N ARG A 86 -13.16 5.25 11.62
CA ARG A 86 -13.12 5.31 13.09
C ARG A 86 -11.83 4.74 13.71
N SER A 87 -11.08 3.91 12.99
CA SER A 87 -9.81 3.32 13.43
C SER A 87 -8.61 4.27 13.35
N ILE A 88 -8.74 5.40 12.66
CA ILE A 88 -7.74 6.47 12.59
C ILE A 88 -8.23 7.63 13.46
N LEU A 89 -7.33 8.28 14.19
CA LEU A 89 -7.59 9.57 14.82
C LEU A 89 -6.73 10.61 14.10
N HIS A 90 -7.41 11.60 13.52
CA HIS A 90 -6.75 12.65 12.78
C HIS A 90 -6.15 13.70 13.71
N ILE A 91 -4.89 14.07 13.48
CA ILE A 91 -4.19 15.13 14.18
C ILE A 91 -4.29 16.41 13.35
N GLU A 92 -4.77 17.50 13.97
CA GLU A 92 -4.84 18.77 13.26
C GLU A 92 -3.42 19.33 13.00
N PRO A 93 -3.15 19.80 11.77
CA PRO A 93 -1.89 20.45 11.44
C PRO A 93 -1.63 21.67 12.33
N ASP A 94 -0.35 21.98 12.52
CA ASP A 94 0.09 23.20 13.19
C ASP A 94 1.30 23.80 12.47
N GLU A 95 1.50 25.10 12.68
CA GLU A 95 2.58 25.87 12.07
C GLU A 95 3.98 25.35 12.43
N LEU A 96 4.13 24.73 13.60
CA LEU A 96 5.40 24.19 14.09
C LEU A 96 5.67 22.76 13.60
N GLY A 97 4.71 22.11 12.92
CA GLY A 97 4.84 20.75 12.41
C GLY A 97 4.92 19.66 13.49
N LEU A 98 4.37 19.89 14.69
CA LEU A 98 4.49 18.99 15.85
C LEU A 98 3.51 17.79 15.81
N CYS A 99 3.01 17.43 14.62
CA CYS A 99 2.03 16.35 14.45
C CYS A 99 2.52 15.00 15.02
N CYS A 100 3.80 14.69 14.91
CA CYS A 100 4.40 13.47 15.45
C CYS A 100 4.21 13.36 16.99
N ALA A 101 4.67 14.36 17.74
CA ALA A 101 4.54 14.38 19.19
C ALA A 101 3.07 14.40 19.64
N LYS A 102 2.20 15.14 18.94
CA LYS A 102 0.75 15.14 19.19
C LYS A 102 0.14 13.76 18.97
N ALA A 103 0.52 13.07 17.89
CA ALA A 103 0.06 11.73 17.58
C ALA A 103 0.51 10.74 18.67
N ILE A 104 1.77 10.81 19.09
CA ILE A 104 2.32 9.98 20.18
C ILE A 104 1.51 10.17 21.47
N LEU A 105 1.24 11.42 21.88
CA LEU A 105 0.47 11.71 23.08
C LEU A 105 -0.95 11.13 23.03
N TYR A 106 -1.64 11.27 21.90
CA TYR A 106 -2.96 10.65 21.73
C TYR A 106 -2.90 9.13 21.71
N ALA A 107 -1.89 8.55 21.05
CA ALA A 107 -1.73 7.11 20.98
C ALA A 107 -1.49 6.51 22.37
N LEU A 108 -0.66 7.16 23.20
CA LEU A 108 -0.44 6.79 24.59
C LEU A 108 -1.71 6.90 25.43
N ALA A 109 -2.43 8.02 25.35
CA ALA A 109 -3.67 8.21 26.09
C ALA A 109 -4.75 7.17 25.70
N HIS A 110 -4.79 6.78 24.43
CA HIS A 110 -5.65 5.69 23.96
C HIS A 110 -5.20 4.31 24.44
N LEU A 111 -3.89 4.05 24.47
CA LEU A 111 -3.32 2.80 25.00
C LEU A 111 -3.65 2.62 26.50
N GLU A 112 -3.62 3.71 27.26
CA GLU A 112 -3.89 3.75 28.70
C GLU A 112 -5.39 3.90 29.04
N ASN A 113 -6.24 4.09 28.03
CA ASN A 113 -7.66 4.39 28.19
C ASN A 113 -7.92 5.63 29.08
N ASP A 114 -7.03 6.61 29.05
CA ASP A 114 -7.14 7.87 29.79
C ASP A 114 -8.08 8.84 29.06
N ARG A 115 -9.37 8.69 29.37
CA ARG A 115 -10.44 9.54 28.80
C ARG A 115 -10.30 11.00 29.21
N ALA A 116 -9.73 11.29 30.38
CA ALA A 116 -9.56 12.66 30.85
C ALA A 116 -8.53 13.40 29.98
N SER A 117 -7.36 12.79 29.77
CA SER A 117 -6.35 13.33 28.85
C SER A 117 -6.88 13.46 27.42
N ILE A 118 -7.59 12.45 26.91
CA ILE A 118 -8.16 12.50 25.55
C ILE A 118 -9.10 13.70 25.41
N ASN A 119 -10.02 13.90 26.37
CA ASN A 119 -10.96 15.00 26.34
C ASN A 119 -10.26 16.36 26.48
N ALA A 120 -9.25 16.46 27.35
CA ALA A 120 -8.48 17.68 27.55
C ALA A 120 -7.64 18.08 26.32
N MET A 121 -7.12 17.11 25.57
CA MET A 121 -6.38 17.33 24.33
C MET A 121 -7.29 17.62 23.13
N ARG A 122 -8.57 17.21 23.19
CA ARG A 122 -9.57 17.44 22.15
C ARG A 122 -10.18 18.84 22.20
N ASP A 123 -10.15 19.50 23.36
CA ASP A 123 -10.68 20.85 23.53
C ASP A 123 -9.82 21.89 22.77
N LYS A 124 -10.33 22.32 21.62
CA LYS A 124 -9.68 23.28 20.73
C LYS A 124 -9.48 24.67 21.35
N ARG A 125 -10.27 25.02 22.37
CA ARG A 125 -10.14 26.31 23.05
C ARG A 125 -8.89 26.38 23.93
N ARG A 126 -8.30 25.22 24.23
CA ARG A 126 -7.12 25.10 25.11
C ARG A 126 -5.92 24.61 24.31
N LEU A 127 -4.78 25.28 24.50
CA LEU A 127 -3.50 24.86 23.89
C LEU A 127 -2.86 23.64 24.58
N THR A 128 -3.63 22.84 25.31
CA THR A 128 -3.15 21.72 26.13
C THR A 128 -2.33 20.73 25.32
N LEU A 129 -2.83 20.30 24.17
CA LEU A 129 -2.14 19.34 23.30
C LEU A 129 -0.83 19.92 22.75
N LEU A 130 -0.85 21.19 22.33
CA LEU A 130 0.34 21.87 21.82
C LEU A 130 1.40 22.02 22.91
N ASN A 131 1.01 22.42 24.11
CA ASN A 131 1.91 22.60 25.25
C ASN A 131 2.52 21.27 25.70
N ARG A 132 1.72 20.20 25.75
CA ARG A 132 2.22 18.84 26.03
C ARG A 132 3.17 18.36 24.95
N ALA A 133 2.90 18.64 23.66
CA ALA A 133 3.79 18.29 22.57
C ALA A 133 5.14 19.03 22.68
N LYS A 134 5.13 20.33 22.98
CA LYS A 134 6.36 21.11 23.23
C LYS A 134 7.15 20.58 24.43
N THR A 135 6.46 20.23 25.50
CA THR A 135 7.07 19.63 26.70
C THR A 135 7.74 18.31 26.36
N LEU A 136 7.04 17.42 25.64
CA LEU A 136 7.60 16.14 25.21
C LEU A 136 8.84 16.31 24.33
N HIS A 137 8.84 17.28 23.42
CA HIS A 137 10.03 17.61 22.61
C HIS A 137 11.22 18.03 23.48
N ASN A 138 10.99 18.94 24.43
CA ASN A 138 12.04 19.40 25.34
C ASN A 138 12.58 18.28 26.22
N ASP A 139 11.69 17.49 26.82
CA ASP A 139 12.03 16.40 27.74
C ASP A 139 12.81 15.28 27.02
N ALA A 140 12.44 14.95 25.79
CA ALA A 140 13.13 13.95 24.97
C ALA A 140 14.36 14.49 24.23
N GLY A 141 14.70 15.78 24.39
CA GLY A 141 15.82 16.43 23.69
C GLY A 141 15.63 16.54 22.18
N VAL A 142 14.38 16.53 21.69
CA VAL A 142 14.03 16.62 20.26
C VAL A 142 13.73 18.07 19.88
N PRO A 143 14.42 18.66 18.88
CA PRO A 143 14.14 20.03 18.45
C PRO A 143 12.67 20.22 18.03
N LEU A 144 12.11 21.41 18.28
CA LEU A 144 10.73 21.78 17.91
C LEU A 144 10.59 21.96 16.39
N ARG A 145 10.52 20.84 15.68
CA ARG A 145 10.46 20.77 14.22
C ARG A 145 9.79 19.48 13.75
N PRO A 146 9.41 19.41 12.46
CA PRO A 146 9.11 18.17 11.76
C PRO A 146 9.98 16.97 12.14
N CYS A 147 9.35 15.87 12.51
CA CYS A 147 10.02 14.64 12.97
C CYS A 147 10.17 13.62 11.84
N THR A 148 11.32 12.95 11.82
CA THR A 148 11.62 11.75 11.00
C THR A 148 11.69 10.51 11.89
N TYR A 149 12.04 9.36 11.33
CA TYR A 149 12.33 8.15 12.10
C TYR A 149 13.44 8.32 13.14
N LYS A 150 14.37 9.28 12.94
CA LYS A 150 15.41 9.60 13.92
C LYS A 150 14.82 10.16 15.21
N GLU A 151 13.97 11.18 15.09
CA GLU A 151 13.29 11.79 16.23
C GLU A 151 12.29 10.83 16.87
N ILE A 152 11.65 9.97 16.09
CA ILE A 152 10.79 8.91 16.63
C ILE A 152 11.59 7.98 17.56
N LYS A 153 12.80 7.57 17.18
CA LYS A 153 13.65 6.76 18.08
C LYS A 153 13.95 7.48 19.40
N MET A 154 14.19 8.79 19.37
CA MET A 154 14.42 9.57 20.60
C MET A 154 13.19 9.60 21.52
N PHE A 155 12.00 9.82 20.96
CA PHE A 155 10.75 9.71 21.73
C PHE A 155 10.50 8.31 22.24
N GLU A 156 10.82 7.31 21.42
CA GLU A 156 10.74 5.91 21.78
C GLU A 156 11.52 5.68 23.07
N ASP A 157 12.83 5.94 23.05
CA ASP A 157 13.76 5.76 24.17
C ASP A 157 13.31 6.51 25.43
N TRP A 158 12.89 7.77 25.30
CA TRP A 158 12.40 8.57 26.43
C TRP A 158 11.12 8.00 27.07
N LEU A 159 10.16 7.55 26.26
CA LEU A 159 8.85 7.12 26.74
C LEU A 159 8.79 5.62 27.11
N ASN A 160 9.86 4.87 26.83
CA ASN A 160 9.93 3.43 26.99
C ASN A 160 8.72 2.70 26.34
N VAL A 161 8.39 3.09 25.11
CA VAL A 161 7.32 2.53 24.27
C VAL A 161 7.94 1.96 22.99
N GLN A 162 7.27 1.07 22.27
CA GLN A 162 7.61 0.69 20.89
C GLN A 162 6.72 1.50 19.93
N ILE A 163 7.33 2.26 19.03
CA ILE A 163 6.60 3.02 18.01
C ILE A 163 6.67 2.27 16.69
N VAL A 164 5.52 2.01 16.09
CA VAL A 164 5.43 1.44 14.74
C VAL A 164 4.79 2.45 13.80
N VAL A 165 5.46 2.75 12.69
CA VAL A 165 4.96 3.67 11.67
C VAL A 165 4.58 2.89 10.43
N ILE A 166 3.32 3.03 10.02
CA ILE A 166 2.80 2.55 8.74
C ILE A 166 2.79 3.74 7.78
N SER A 167 3.36 3.58 6.57
CA SER A 167 3.48 4.68 5.60
C SER A 167 2.59 4.45 4.37
N SER A 168 1.87 5.49 3.94
CA SER A 168 1.13 5.47 2.66
C SER A 168 2.06 5.29 1.46
N GLU A 169 3.26 5.87 1.51
CA GLU A 169 4.27 5.79 0.44
C GLU A 169 4.81 4.36 0.30
N SER A 170 4.81 3.59 1.39
CA SER A 170 5.15 2.18 1.40
C SER A 170 3.94 1.26 1.17
N LEU A 171 2.92 1.73 0.45
CA LEU A 171 1.67 0.99 0.19
C LEU A 171 0.96 0.55 1.49
N SER A 172 0.93 1.44 2.49
CA SER A 172 0.41 1.18 3.83
C SER A 172 1.05 -0.04 4.52
N LYS A 173 2.34 -0.30 4.26
CA LYS A 173 3.15 -1.26 5.02
C LYS A 173 3.91 -0.57 6.14
N VAL A 174 4.43 -1.38 7.07
CA VAL A 174 5.33 -0.90 8.14
C VAL A 174 6.60 -0.35 7.51
N ALA A 175 6.84 0.94 7.70
CA ALA A 175 8.02 1.65 7.23
C ALA A 175 9.06 1.81 8.34
N TYR A 176 8.62 1.90 9.60
CA TYR A 176 9.48 1.92 10.77
C TYR A 176 8.92 1.05 11.88
N LYS A 177 9.80 0.31 12.56
CA LYS A 177 9.47 -0.49 13.73
C LYS A 177 10.55 -0.33 14.79
N GLY A 178 10.14 0.20 15.92
CA GLY A 178 10.94 0.31 17.13
C GLY A 178 11.41 -1.01 17.72
N GLU A 179 12.27 -0.90 18.71
CA GLU A 179 12.70 -2.04 19.53
C GLU A 179 11.51 -2.65 20.27
N ASN A 180 11.58 -3.94 20.59
CA ASN A 180 10.45 -4.63 21.20
C ASN A 180 10.25 -4.17 22.65
N ARG A 181 9.09 -3.58 22.95
CA ARG A 181 8.73 -3.09 24.29
C ARG A 181 7.31 -3.50 24.65
N SER A 182 6.99 -3.47 25.94
CA SER A 182 5.69 -3.93 26.46
C SER A 182 4.52 -3.07 26.00
N ARG A 183 4.75 -1.77 25.77
CA ARG A 183 3.77 -0.81 25.28
C ARG A 183 4.03 -0.58 23.80
N ARG A 184 3.04 -0.79 22.94
CA ARG A 184 3.13 -0.52 21.49
C ARG A 184 2.13 0.55 21.09
N ILE A 185 2.58 1.54 20.35
CA ILE A 185 1.72 2.52 19.67
C ILE A 185 1.92 2.45 18.16
N ASN A 186 0.86 2.74 17.41
CA ASN A 186 0.89 2.68 15.95
C ASN A 186 0.54 4.04 15.37
N LEU A 187 1.45 4.58 14.58
CA LEU A 187 1.30 5.86 13.88
C LEU A 187 1.10 5.59 12.39
N TYR A 188 0.36 6.48 11.76
CA TYR A 188 0.15 6.47 10.33
C TYR A 188 0.81 7.68 9.70
N LEU A 189 1.87 7.44 8.94
CA LEU A 189 2.57 8.46 8.18
C LEU A 189 2.00 8.53 6.77
N HIS A 190 1.60 9.72 6.39
CA HIS A 190 1.17 10.01 5.04
C HIS A 190 1.39 11.48 4.74
N ASN A 191 1.89 11.80 3.55
CA ASN A 191 1.99 13.17 3.06
C ASN A 191 2.63 14.10 4.09
N ASP A 192 3.76 13.63 4.63
CA ASP A 192 4.51 14.36 5.62
C ASP A 192 3.66 14.72 6.88
N HIS A 193 2.75 13.83 7.29
CA HIS A 193 1.88 14.01 8.46
C HIS A 193 1.66 12.71 9.24
N TYR A 194 1.64 12.81 10.57
CA TYR A 194 1.38 11.69 11.48
C TYR A 194 -0.04 11.74 12.05
N ASP A 195 -0.81 10.70 11.75
CA ASP A 195 -2.08 10.38 12.41
C ASP A 195 -1.91 9.17 13.35
N VAL A 196 -2.91 8.92 14.20
CA VAL A 196 -2.88 7.77 15.13
C VAL A 196 -3.71 6.62 14.61
N ILE A 197 -3.15 5.41 14.61
CA ILE A 197 -3.88 4.17 14.34
C ILE A 197 -4.36 3.59 15.66
N LYS A 198 -5.65 3.77 15.97
CA LYS A 198 -6.30 3.22 17.18
C LYS A 198 -6.56 1.72 17.07
N SER A 199 -6.70 1.20 15.85
CA SER A 199 -6.93 -0.23 15.60
C SER A 199 -6.35 -0.65 14.26
N LEU A 200 -5.32 -1.51 14.28
CA LEU A 200 -4.70 -2.06 13.08
C LEU A 200 -5.69 -2.89 12.25
N LYS A 201 -6.55 -3.67 12.91
CA LYS A 201 -7.63 -4.44 12.26
C LYS A 201 -8.60 -3.53 11.51
N GLY A 202 -9.05 -2.46 12.17
CA GLY A 202 -9.93 -1.47 11.54
C GLY A 202 -9.24 -0.67 10.42
N PHE A 203 -7.95 -0.38 10.59
CA PHE A 203 -7.14 0.32 9.59
C PHE A 203 -7.05 -0.49 8.28
N TYR A 204 -6.69 -1.78 8.37
CA TYR A 204 -6.59 -2.68 7.22
C TYR A 204 -7.95 -3.24 6.75
N GLY A 205 -9.03 -3.03 7.51
CA GLY A 205 -10.35 -3.57 7.18
C GLY A 205 -10.40 -5.10 7.24
N THR A 206 -9.64 -5.71 8.15
CA THR A 206 -9.57 -7.16 8.34
C THR A 206 -10.02 -7.58 9.73
N ASP A 207 -10.49 -8.82 9.85
CA ASP A 207 -10.91 -9.36 11.15
C ASP A 207 -9.75 -9.46 12.14
N HIS A 208 -8.54 -9.69 11.62
CA HIS A 208 -7.34 -9.91 12.42
C HIS A 208 -6.10 -9.22 11.86
N TYR A 209 -5.14 -8.95 12.74
CA TYR A 209 -3.81 -8.42 12.43
C TYR A 209 -2.78 -9.10 13.33
N CYS A 210 -1.63 -9.49 12.79
CA CYS A 210 -0.54 -10.08 13.56
C CYS A 210 0.53 -9.01 13.80
N GLU A 211 0.72 -8.64 15.06
CA GLU A 211 1.72 -7.67 15.49
C GLU A 211 3.16 -8.16 15.36
N SER A 212 3.38 -9.47 15.45
CA SER A 212 4.71 -10.06 15.26
C SER A 212 5.11 -10.15 13.78
N CYS A 213 4.16 -10.48 12.91
CA CYS A 213 4.41 -10.59 11.46
C CYS A 213 4.20 -9.28 10.70
N ASP A 214 3.59 -8.28 11.35
CA ASP A 214 3.13 -7.02 10.78
C ASP A 214 2.28 -7.20 9.52
N LYS A 215 1.30 -8.12 9.60
CA LYS A 215 0.42 -8.47 8.48
C LYS A 215 -1.04 -8.61 8.90
N PRO A 216 -1.98 -8.04 8.13
CA PRO A 216 -3.40 -8.33 8.29
C PRO A 216 -3.73 -9.73 7.76
N TYR A 217 -4.76 -10.36 8.31
CA TYR A 217 -5.26 -11.64 7.84
C TYR A 217 -6.76 -11.77 8.13
N GLY A 218 -7.46 -12.52 7.28
CA GLY A 218 -8.91 -12.72 7.44
C GLY A 218 -9.23 -13.75 8.53
N ARG A 219 -8.67 -14.95 8.45
CA ARG A 219 -8.99 -16.04 9.39
C ARG A 219 -7.74 -16.52 10.12
N ILE A 220 -7.89 -16.78 11.42
CA ILE A 220 -6.78 -17.22 12.28
C ILE A 220 -6.10 -18.49 11.76
N GLU A 221 -6.87 -19.38 11.15
CA GLU A 221 -6.40 -20.64 10.59
C GLU A 221 -5.57 -20.51 9.29
N ASP A 222 -5.66 -19.37 8.61
CA ASP A 222 -4.89 -19.08 7.38
C ASP A 222 -3.56 -18.38 7.70
N HIS A 223 -3.43 -17.86 8.92
CA HIS A 223 -2.21 -17.21 9.37
C HIS A 223 -1.22 -18.22 9.95
N ARG A 224 0.04 -18.08 9.57
CA ARG A 224 1.17 -18.83 10.15
C ARG A 224 2.16 -17.81 10.71
N CYS A 225 2.08 -17.60 12.02
CA CYS A 225 3.04 -16.76 12.73
C CYS A 225 4.24 -17.62 13.16
N PRO A 226 5.48 -17.20 12.87
CA PRO A 226 6.69 -17.90 13.35
C PRO A 226 6.78 -17.98 14.88
N ASN A 227 6.21 -16.99 15.57
CA ASN A 227 6.29 -16.87 17.03
C ASN A 227 5.07 -17.48 17.75
N ALA A 228 4.13 -18.09 17.02
CA ALA A 228 2.98 -18.75 17.59
C ALA A 228 3.07 -20.26 17.36
N CYS A 229 2.66 -21.04 18.35
CA CYS A 229 2.53 -22.48 18.20
C CYS A 229 1.60 -22.81 17.04
N HIS A 230 2.07 -23.59 16.08
CA HIS A 230 1.27 -23.92 14.90
C HIS A 230 0.05 -24.79 15.23
N VAL A 231 -0.03 -25.38 16.42
CA VAL A 231 -1.12 -26.25 16.87
C VAL A 231 -2.26 -25.47 17.53
N CYS A 232 -1.97 -24.81 18.65
CA CYS A 232 -2.95 -24.03 19.42
C CYS A 232 -2.99 -22.53 19.08
N LEU A 233 -2.08 -22.05 18.21
CA LEU A 233 -1.98 -20.66 17.73
C LEU A 233 -1.69 -19.62 18.82
N ARG A 234 -1.25 -20.07 20.01
CA ARG A 234 -0.79 -19.22 21.11
C ARG A 234 0.69 -18.85 20.97
N MET A 235 1.03 -17.64 21.39
CA MET A 235 2.40 -17.10 21.40
C MET A 235 3.21 -17.58 22.61
N ASP A 236 2.52 -17.83 23.72
CA ASP A 236 3.04 -18.23 25.03
C ASP A 236 2.96 -19.75 25.24
N CYS A 237 2.89 -20.53 24.15
CA CYS A 237 2.81 -21.99 24.23
C CYS A 237 4.18 -22.58 24.57
N MET A 238 4.32 -23.07 25.80
CA MET A 238 5.54 -23.72 26.25
C MET A 238 5.59 -25.21 25.85
N PRO A 239 6.73 -25.71 25.35
CA PRO A 239 6.94 -27.13 25.12
C PRO A 239 6.95 -27.91 26.44
N GLY A 240 6.44 -29.12 26.41
CA GLY A 240 6.46 -30.08 27.51
C GLY A 240 6.32 -31.49 26.95
N GLU A 241 5.57 -32.35 27.64
CA GLU A 241 5.29 -33.68 27.13
C GLU A 241 4.38 -33.62 25.90
N MET A 242 4.90 -34.06 24.75
CA MET A 242 4.17 -34.01 23.49
C MET A 242 3.05 -35.04 23.47
N LYS A 243 1.86 -34.61 23.04
CA LYS A 243 0.66 -35.45 23.01
C LYS A 243 0.01 -35.40 21.65
N ARG A 244 -0.20 -36.56 21.01
CA ARG A 244 -0.92 -36.63 19.73
C ARG A 244 -2.42 -36.63 19.96
N CYS A 245 -3.14 -35.76 19.28
CA CYS A 245 -4.59 -35.71 19.35
C CYS A 245 -5.23 -36.83 18.52
N GLY A 246 -6.12 -37.63 19.12
CA GLY A 246 -6.77 -38.76 18.43
C GLY A 246 -7.76 -38.36 17.33
N GLU A 247 -8.35 -37.17 17.39
CA GLU A 247 -9.37 -36.73 16.43
C GLU A 247 -8.76 -36.08 15.18
N CYS A 248 -7.84 -35.13 15.41
CA CYS A 248 -7.19 -34.37 14.35
C CYS A 248 -5.80 -34.88 13.97
N ASP A 249 -5.24 -35.84 14.70
CA ASP A 249 -3.90 -36.44 14.49
C ASP A 249 -2.72 -35.48 14.59
N ARG A 250 -2.96 -34.22 14.99
CA ARG A 250 -1.92 -33.20 15.20
C ARG A 250 -1.15 -33.49 16.49
N LEU A 251 0.14 -33.19 16.49
CA LEU A 251 1.01 -33.36 17.65
C LEU A 251 1.06 -32.08 18.49
N CYS A 252 0.41 -32.09 19.66
CA CYS A 252 0.43 -30.98 20.61
C CYS A 252 1.75 -30.94 21.37
N GLN A 253 2.21 -29.73 21.70
CA GLN A 253 3.52 -29.50 22.31
C GLN A 253 3.55 -29.78 23.83
N SER A 254 2.40 -29.84 24.47
CA SER A 254 2.21 -30.02 25.91
C SER A 254 0.75 -30.38 26.22
N GLU A 255 0.44 -30.79 27.45
CA GLU A 255 -0.94 -31.00 27.88
C GLU A 255 -1.75 -29.68 27.82
N GLU A 256 -1.16 -28.54 28.16
CA GLU A 256 -1.82 -27.23 28.03
C GLU A 256 -2.12 -26.90 26.55
N CYS A 257 -1.19 -27.21 25.64
CA CYS A 257 -1.44 -27.11 24.19
C CYS A 257 -2.59 -28.03 23.76
N PHE A 258 -2.67 -29.23 24.33
CA PHE A 258 -3.75 -30.19 24.09
C PHE A 258 -5.11 -29.65 24.54
N LEU A 259 -5.21 -29.08 25.74
CA LEU A 259 -6.47 -28.49 26.22
C LEU A 259 -6.86 -27.26 25.40
N SER A 260 -5.89 -26.36 25.13
CA SER A 260 -6.15 -25.11 24.43
C SER A 260 -6.58 -25.31 22.96
N HIS A 261 -6.03 -26.30 22.24
CA HIS A 261 -6.43 -26.54 20.84
C HIS A 261 -7.85 -27.14 20.72
N LYS A 262 -8.32 -27.86 21.75
CA LYS A 262 -9.70 -28.39 21.85
C LYS A 262 -10.68 -27.38 22.44
N ALA A 263 -10.21 -26.38 23.16
CA ALA A 263 -11.07 -25.38 23.75
C ALA A 263 -11.79 -24.52 22.70
N THR A 264 -12.98 -24.06 23.06
CA THR A 264 -13.79 -23.09 22.31
C THR A 264 -13.90 -21.77 23.09
N PRO A 265 -12.81 -21.00 23.25
CA PRO A 265 -12.83 -19.79 24.08
C PRO A 265 -13.70 -18.69 23.46
N GLY A 266 -14.49 -18.03 24.31
CA GLY A 266 -15.32 -16.88 23.95
C GLY A 266 -16.51 -17.23 23.06
N ARG A 267 -16.72 -16.47 21.97
CA ARG A 267 -17.83 -16.68 21.01
C ARG A 267 -17.52 -17.71 19.91
N ARG A 268 -16.44 -18.51 20.05
CA ARG A 268 -16.07 -19.49 19.03
C ARG A 268 -17.01 -20.69 19.09
N LYS A 269 -17.65 -21.01 17.97
CA LYS A 269 -18.54 -22.18 17.85
C LYS A 269 -17.80 -23.51 17.67
N VAL A 270 -16.54 -23.48 17.22
CA VAL A 270 -15.74 -24.67 16.88
C VAL A 270 -14.29 -24.48 17.33
N SER A 271 -13.65 -25.58 17.75
CA SER A 271 -12.27 -25.60 18.24
C SER A 271 -11.24 -25.58 17.08
N LEU A 272 -9.95 -25.47 17.40
CA LEU A 272 -8.90 -25.64 16.38
C LEU A 272 -8.78 -27.10 15.93
N CYS A 273 -9.08 -28.07 16.81
CA CYS A 273 -9.16 -29.49 16.50
C CYS A 273 -10.20 -29.77 15.39
N ASP A 274 -11.35 -29.11 15.46
CA ASP A 274 -12.43 -29.28 14.49
C ASP A 274 -12.09 -28.69 13.12
N LYS A 275 -11.27 -27.64 13.10
CA LYS A 275 -10.96 -26.92 11.84
C LYS A 275 -9.87 -27.59 11.01
N MET A 276 -8.93 -28.29 11.65
CA MET A 276 -7.69 -28.74 11.01
C MET A 276 -7.33 -30.14 11.45
N TYR A 277 -6.82 -30.95 10.54
CA TYR A 277 -6.24 -32.26 10.86
C TYR A 277 -4.88 -32.45 10.18
N GLN A 278 -4.11 -33.40 10.67
CA GLN A 278 -2.86 -33.83 10.06
C GLN A 278 -3.05 -35.21 9.44
N CYS A 279 -2.68 -35.38 8.17
CA CYS A 279 -2.70 -36.70 7.56
C CYS A 279 -1.56 -37.56 8.14
N ARG A 280 -1.86 -38.77 8.62
CA ARG A 280 -0.83 -39.71 9.12
C ARG A 280 0.11 -40.23 8.04
N ARG A 281 -0.35 -40.32 6.78
CA ARG A 281 0.43 -40.87 5.66
C ARG A 281 1.37 -39.82 5.05
N CYS A 282 0.86 -38.62 4.73
CA CYS A 282 1.67 -37.59 4.08
C CYS A 282 2.16 -36.47 5.02
N GLY A 283 1.78 -36.49 6.31
CA GLY A 283 2.18 -35.49 7.30
C GLY A 283 1.58 -34.10 7.12
N LYS A 284 0.86 -33.83 6.02
CA LYS A 284 0.30 -32.51 5.71
C LYS A 284 -0.79 -32.11 6.71
N VAL A 285 -0.75 -30.85 7.16
CA VAL A 285 -1.81 -30.22 7.94
C VAL A 285 -2.82 -29.57 6.99
N ILE A 286 -4.08 -30.00 7.09
CA ILE A 286 -5.14 -29.67 6.14
C ILE A 286 -6.32 -29.05 6.88
N LEU A 287 -6.90 -28.01 6.29
CA LEU A 287 -8.12 -27.38 6.77
C LEU A 287 -9.34 -28.20 6.30
N ARG A 288 -10.18 -28.66 7.23
CA ARG A 288 -11.37 -29.48 6.93
C ARG A 288 -12.31 -28.81 5.93
N ARG A 289 -12.42 -27.48 5.98
CA ARG A 289 -13.25 -26.70 5.05
C ARG A 289 -12.81 -26.79 3.58
N TYR A 290 -11.53 -27.09 3.33
CA TYR A 290 -11.01 -27.23 1.97
C TYR A 290 -11.00 -28.68 1.52
N CYS A 291 -10.75 -29.60 2.44
CA CYS A 291 -10.73 -31.03 2.17
C CYS A 291 -11.09 -31.76 3.47
N PRO A 292 -12.32 -32.31 3.58
CA PRO A 292 -12.71 -33.17 4.69
C PRO A 292 -11.73 -34.33 4.86
N LYS A 293 -11.60 -34.86 6.08
CA LYS A 293 -10.60 -35.89 6.40
C LYS A 293 -10.85 -37.17 5.59
N GLU A 294 -12.12 -37.45 5.32
CA GLU A 294 -12.65 -38.61 4.61
C GLU A 294 -12.39 -38.51 3.11
N SER A 295 -12.33 -37.30 2.56
CA SER A 295 -12.09 -37.03 1.14
C SER A 295 -10.62 -36.83 0.79
N HIS A 296 -9.72 -36.94 1.77
CA HIS A 296 -8.31 -36.67 1.55
C HIS A 296 -7.60 -37.80 0.82
N GLN A 297 -6.98 -37.47 -0.31
CA GLN A 297 -6.06 -38.35 -1.01
C GLN A 297 -4.64 -37.76 -0.94
N CYS A 298 -3.70 -38.57 -0.45
CA CYS A 298 -2.27 -38.21 -0.43
C CYS A 298 -1.76 -38.07 -1.88
N GLY A 299 -0.90 -37.08 -2.12
CA GLY A 299 -0.40 -36.77 -3.46
C GLY A 299 -1.33 -35.90 -4.31
N ALA A 300 -2.62 -35.81 -3.98
CA ALA A 300 -3.53 -34.92 -4.69
C ALA A 300 -3.23 -33.44 -4.39
N THR A 301 -3.30 -32.61 -5.42
CA THR A 301 -3.15 -31.15 -5.34
C THR A 301 -4.38 -30.49 -5.95
N LYS A 302 -4.69 -29.27 -5.50
CA LYS A 302 -5.79 -28.50 -6.08
C LYS A 302 -5.32 -27.85 -7.38
N CYS A 303 -5.91 -28.24 -8.50
CA CYS A 303 -5.60 -27.63 -9.79
C CYS A 303 -5.99 -26.13 -9.77
N PRO A 304 -5.09 -25.20 -10.16
CA PRO A 304 -5.38 -23.77 -10.15
C PRO A 304 -6.44 -23.38 -11.17
N SER A 305 -6.63 -24.16 -12.23
CA SER A 305 -7.57 -23.89 -13.31
C SER A 305 -8.96 -24.45 -13.00
N CYS A 306 -9.13 -25.78 -12.87
CA CYS A 306 -10.43 -26.40 -12.63
C CYS A 306 -10.88 -26.40 -11.15
N LYS A 307 -9.99 -26.05 -10.21
CA LYS A 307 -10.23 -26.00 -8.76
C LYS A 307 -10.56 -27.34 -8.09
N TYR A 308 -10.49 -28.47 -8.78
CA TYR A 308 -10.61 -29.81 -8.20
C TYR A 308 -9.29 -30.31 -7.60
N TYR A 309 -9.39 -31.21 -6.60
CA TYR A 309 -8.24 -31.95 -6.08
C TYR A 309 -7.97 -33.16 -6.97
N VAL A 310 -6.77 -33.24 -7.51
CA VAL A 310 -6.40 -34.18 -8.56
C VAL A 310 -4.98 -34.68 -8.32
N LEU A 311 -4.69 -35.91 -8.73
CA LEU A 311 -3.30 -36.39 -8.79
C LEU A 311 -2.61 -35.68 -9.94
N ALA A 312 -1.54 -34.94 -9.63
CA ALA A 312 -0.86 -34.09 -10.62
C ALA A 312 -0.31 -34.90 -11.82
N THR A 313 0.00 -36.18 -11.60
CA THR A 313 0.49 -37.12 -12.62
C THR A 313 -0.52 -37.39 -13.73
N ASP A 314 -1.82 -37.41 -13.41
CA ASP A 314 -2.87 -37.91 -14.30
C ASP A 314 -3.90 -36.83 -14.65
N HIS A 315 -3.65 -35.57 -14.26
CA HIS A 315 -4.62 -34.50 -14.44
C HIS A 315 -4.48 -33.77 -15.77
N TYR A 316 -5.40 -34.07 -16.69
CA TYR A 316 -5.62 -33.27 -17.89
C TYR A 316 -6.65 -32.16 -17.58
N CYS A 317 -6.16 -30.93 -17.35
CA CYS A 317 -7.03 -29.79 -17.07
C CYS A 317 -7.53 -29.14 -18.36
N PHE A 318 -8.71 -29.55 -18.82
CA PHE A 318 -9.34 -28.89 -19.97
C PHE A 318 -9.95 -27.54 -19.59
N LEU A 319 -9.83 -26.55 -20.48
CA LEU A 319 -10.51 -25.25 -20.35
C LEU A 319 -12.02 -25.48 -20.27
N GLN A 320 -12.62 -25.05 -19.17
CA GLN A 320 -14.06 -25.13 -18.99
C GLN A 320 -14.73 -23.99 -19.75
N THR A 321 -15.83 -24.29 -20.44
CA THR A 321 -16.70 -23.27 -21.00
C THR A 321 -17.31 -22.46 -19.85
N VAL A 322 -17.04 -21.15 -19.83
CA VAL A 322 -17.62 -20.25 -18.84
C VAL A 322 -18.94 -19.73 -19.40
N ALA A 323 -20.03 -19.84 -18.63
CA ALA A 323 -21.29 -19.25 -19.02
C ALA A 323 -21.12 -17.72 -19.23
N PRO A 324 -21.76 -17.13 -20.26
CA PRO A 324 -21.74 -15.68 -20.45
C PRO A 324 -22.29 -14.99 -19.21
N LYS A 325 -21.66 -13.89 -18.80
CA LYS A 325 -22.16 -13.07 -17.69
C LYS A 325 -23.45 -12.40 -18.10
N ALA A 326 -24.38 -12.25 -17.15
CA ALA A 326 -25.58 -11.45 -17.34
C ALA A 326 -25.22 -10.01 -17.71
N HIS A 327 -26.08 -9.37 -18.52
CA HIS A 327 -25.98 -7.96 -18.86
C HIS A 327 -25.93 -7.09 -17.59
N SER A 328 -25.14 -6.02 -17.62
CA SER A 328 -25.06 -5.08 -16.52
C SER A 328 -24.87 -3.66 -17.05
N ASP A 329 -25.75 -2.78 -16.61
CA ASP A 329 -25.75 -1.35 -16.95
C ASP A 329 -24.72 -0.57 -16.11
N ARG A 330 -23.97 -1.25 -15.24
CA ARG A 330 -22.92 -0.64 -14.39
C ARG A 330 -21.63 -0.40 -15.18
N LEU A 331 -21.77 0.26 -16.32
CA LEU A 331 -20.68 0.60 -17.22
C LEU A 331 -20.44 2.11 -17.20
N ILE A 332 -19.15 2.46 -17.24
CA ILE A 332 -18.68 3.83 -17.44
C ILE A 332 -17.75 3.80 -18.65
N PHE A 333 -17.99 4.64 -19.64
CA PHE A 333 -17.09 4.87 -20.75
C PHE A 333 -16.28 6.13 -20.48
N PHE A 334 -15.00 6.16 -20.79
CA PHE A 334 -14.19 7.35 -20.57
C PHE A 334 -13.06 7.50 -21.58
N ASP A 335 -12.52 8.72 -21.65
CA ASP A 335 -11.39 9.08 -22.51
C ASP A 335 -10.62 10.25 -21.89
N PHE A 336 -9.28 10.25 -22.04
CA PHE A 336 -8.42 11.34 -21.62
C PHE A 336 -7.80 12.06 -22.80
N GLU A 337 -7.70 13.38 -22.68
CA GLU A 337 -6.79 14.19 -23.50
C GLU A 337 -5.63 14.69 -22.63
N THR A 338 -4.47 14.84 -23.26
CA THR A 338 -3.26 15.29 -22.58
C THR A 338 -2.63 16.49 -23.27
N ASP A 339 -2.13 17.43 -22.48
CA ASP A 339 -1.12 18.39 -22.92
C ASP A 339 0.26 17.71 -22.89
N GLN A 340 1.07 17.99 -23.91
CA GLN A 340 2.43 17.48 -24.09
C GLN A 340 3.46 18.60 -24.35
N SER A 341 3.08 19.87 -24.20
CA SER A 341 3.93 21.05 -24.41
C SER A 341 5.27 21.01 -23.67
N SER A 342 5.29 20.36 -22.49
CA SER A 342 6.48 20.19 -21.65
C SER A 342 7.35 18.97 -22.01
N GLY A 343 6.98 18.18 -23.03
CA GLY A 343 7.59 16.88 -23.34
C GLY A 343 7.13 15.74 -22.42
N ILE A 344 6.24 16.01 -21.46
CA ILE A 344 5.61 15.04 -20.57
C ILE A 344 4.11 15.12 -20.78
N HIS A 345 3.44 13.98 -20.94
CA HIS A 345 1.99 13.93 -21.02
C HIS A 345 1.35 14.26 -19.67
N VAL A 346 0.48 15.27 -19.66
CA VAL A 346 -0.31 15.65 -18.49
C VAL A 346 -1.78 15.72 -18.89
N VAL A 347 -2.62 14.93 -18.23
CA VAL A 347 -4.07 14.93 -18.49
C VAL A 347 -4.68 16.28 -18.12
N ASN A 348 -5.14 17.01 -19.14
CA ASN A 348 -5.77 18.33 -19.01
C ASN A 348 -7.28 18.29 -19.29
N PHE A 349 -7.79 17.17 -19.82
CA PHE A 349 -9.22 16.95 -20.03
C PHE A 349 -9.55 15.47 -19.86
N ALA A 350 -10.66 15.18 -19.19
CA ALA A 350 -11.21 13.83 -19.11
C ALA A 350 -12.73 13.90 -19.23
N ILE A 351 -13.31 12.96 -19.97
CA ILE A 351 -14.76 12.77 -20.04
C ILE A 351 -15.12 11.36 -19.59
N ALA A 352 -16.21 11.25 -18.85
CA ALA A 352 -16.82 9.99 -18.47
C ALA A 352 -18.30 10.00 -18.86
N GLN A 353 -18.84 8.86 -19.28
CA GLN A 353 -20.24 8.68 -19.61
C GLN A 353 -20.75 7.38 -18.97
N TYR A 354 -21.85 7.44 -18.24
CA TYR A 354 -22.52 6.22 -17.78
C TYR A 354 -23.21 5.49 -18.93
N PHE A 355 -23.54 4.22 -18.74
CA PHE A 355 -24.40 3.48 -19.65
C PHE A 355 -25.74 4.18 -19.95
N SER A 356 -26.28 4.94 -19.00
CA SER A 356 -27.50 5.74 -19.16
C SER A 356 -27.35 6.94 -20.12
N GLY A 357 -26.13 7.29 -20.51
CA GLY A 357 -25.81 8.44 -21.36
C GLY A 357 -25.48 9.73 -20.58
N GLU A 358 -25.58 9.73 -19.25
CA GLU A 358 -25.19 10.89 -18.43
C GLU A 358 -23.66 11.09 -18.44
N GLU A 359 -23.22 12.32 -18.71
CA GLU A 359 -21.81 12.68 -18.91
C GLU A 359 -21.23 13.52 -17.76
N PHE A 360 -19.95 13.29 -17.48
CA PHE A 360 -19.16 14.01 -16.50
C PHE A 360 -17.87 14.49 -17.16
N VAL A 361 -17.66 15.80 -17.13
CA VAL A 361 -16.50 16.44 -17.77
C VAL A 361 -15.58 17.03 -16.71
N PHE A 362 -14.31 16.69 -16.79
CA PHE A 362 -13.25 17.18 -15.93
C PHE A 362 -12.28 17.99 -16.80
N LYS A 363 -12.06 19.27 -16.45
CA LYS A 363 -11.22 20.20 -17.23
C LYS A 363 -10.08 20.77 -16.39
N GLY A 364 -8.95 21.02 -17.04
CA GLY A 364 -7.73 21.60 -16.48
C GLY A 364 -6.73 20.55 -15.98
N TYR A 365 -5.57 20.99 -15.48
CA TYR A 365 -4.46 20.10 -15.08
C TYR A 365 -4.73 19.22 -13.85
N ASN A 366 -5.88 19.39 -13.19
CA ASN A 366 -6.36 18.49 -12.13
C ASN A 366 -7.34 17.42 -12.65
N SER A 367 -7.55 17.31 -13.97
CA SER A 367 -8.56 16.43 -14.56
C SER A 367 -8.38 14.97 -14.18
N CYS A 368 -7.16 14.42 -14.27
CA CYS A 368 -6.88 13.04 -13.86
C CYS A 368 -7.19 12.81 -12.36
N GLN A 369 -6.79 13.74 -11.48
CA GLN A 369 -7.08 13.65 -10.05
C GLN A 369 -8.59 13.67 -9.78
N ASN A 370 -9.33 14.57 -10.42
CA ASN A 370 -10.77 14.73 -10.22
C ASN A 370 -11.53 13.53 -10.78
N PHE A 371 -11.19 13.08 -11.99
CA PHE A 371 -11.74 11.88 -12.61
C PHE A 371 -11.51 10.65 -11.73
N CYS A 372 -10.28 10.41 -11.28
CA CYS A 372 -9.98 9.23 -10.46
C CYS A 372 -10.69 9.30 -9.10
N SER A 373 -10.77 10.49 -8.48
CA SER A 373 -11.49 10.67 -7.23
C SER A 373 -12.98 10.40 -7.38
N TRP A 374 -13.57 10.79 -8.51
CA TRP A 374 -14.95 10.48 -8.86
C TRP A 374 -15.13 8.99 -9.14
N LEU A 375 -14.29 8.40 -10.00
CA LEU A 375 -14.38 6.99 -10.41
C LEU A 375 -14.26 6.04 -9.21
N PHE A 376 -13.28 6.25 -8.34
CA PHE A 376 -13.03 5.41 -7.17
C PHE A 376 -13.81 5.82 -5.92
N SER A 377 -15.00 6.40 -6.11
CA SER A 377 -15.93 6.69 -5.02
C SER A 377 -16.83 5.47 -4.70
N PRO A 378 -17.37 5.36 -3.47
CA PRO A 378 -18.22 4.23 -3.08
C PRO A 378 -19.48 4.05 -3.92
N VAL A 379 -19.98 5.10 -4.58
CA VAL A 379 -21.18 5.04 -5.42
C VAL A 379 -20.98 4.15 -6.66
N HIS A 380 -19.74 4.01 -7.14
CA HIS A 380 -19.39 3.16 -8.28
C HIS A 380 -19.00 1.73 -7.89
N LYS A 381 -19.33 1.28 -6.68
CA LYS A 381 -19.03 -0.10 -6.26
C LYS A 381 -19.59 -1.13 -7.25
N ASN A 382 -18.72 -2.04 -7.71
CA ASN A 382 -18.98 -3.06 -8.74
C ASN A 382 -19.18 -2.53 -10.18
N PHE A 383 -18.79 -1.28 -10.50
CA PHE A 383 -18.82 -0.79 -11.88
C PHE A 383 -17.64 -1.31 -12.70
N THR A 384 -17.81 -1.32 -14.02
CA THR A 384 -16.74 -1.54 -15.00
C THR A 384 -16.55 -0.28 -15.85
N ALA A 385 -15.39 0.36 -15.71
CA ALA A 385 -14.97 1.45 -16.57
C ALA A 385 -14.27 0.91 -17.83
N ILE A 386 -14.54 1.53 -18.97
CA ILE A 386 -14.09 1.10 -20.28
C ILE A 386 -13.52 2.31 -21.00
N ALA A 387 -12.27 2.21 -21.45
CA ALA A 387 -11.65 3.18 -22.34
C ALA A 387 -11.04 2.44 -23.54
N HIS A 388 -10.92 3.14 -24.66
CA HIS A 388 -10.42 2.55 -25.90
C HIS A 388 -8.93 2.76 -26.03
N ASN A 389 -8.16 1.68 -26.13
CA ASN A 389 -6.70 1.66 -26.04
C ASN A 389 -6.15 2.08 -24.65
N MET A 390 -6.96 1.92 -23.60
CA MET A 390 -6.60 2.21 -22.21
C MET A 390 -5.29 1.55 -21.79
N LYS A 391 -5.06 0.30 -22.23
CA LYS A 391 -3.88 -0.49 -21.85
C LYS A 391 -2.56 0.16 -22.24
N GLY A 392 -2.57 0.97 -23.29
CA GLY A 392 -1.40 1.62 -23.86
C GLY A 392 -1.21 3.07 -23.41
N PHE A 393 -2.25 3.70 -22.82
CA PHE A 393 -2.26 5.13 -22.56
C PHE A 393 -2.94 5.50 -21.24
N ASP A 394 -4.28 5.65 -21.23
CA ASP A 394 -5.06 6.17 -20.09
C ASP A 394 -4.79 5.41 -18.79
N GLY A 395 -4.65 4.09 -18.90
CA GLY A 395 -4.40 3.18 -17.78
C GLY A 395 -3.13 3.51 -17.02
N GLN A 396 -2.11 4.09 -17.67
CA GLN A 396 -0.86 4.47 -17.02
C GLN A 396 -1.06 5.62 -16.04
N PHE A 397 -1.87 6.62 -16.40
CA PHE A 397 -2.21 7.74 -15.51
C PHE A 397 -3.04 7.27 -14.32
N ILE A 398 -4.01 6.38 -14.55
CA ILE A 398 -4.84 5.82 -13.49
C ILE A 398 -4.00 4.95 -12.54
N MET A 399 -3.12 4.10 -13.08
CA MET A 399 -2.20 3.29 -12.29
C MET A 399 -1.29 4.16 -11.43
N ALA A 400 -0.67 5.19 -12.03
CA ALA A 400 0.18 6.14 -11.32
C ALA A 400 -0.62 6.83 -10.20
N TRP A 401 -1.84 7.29 -10.49
CA TRP A 401 -2.71 7.89 -9.50
C TRP A 401 -2.98 6.93 -8.34
N MET A 402 -3.41 5.68 -8.60
CA MET A 402 -3.70 4.69 -7.57
C MET A 402 -2.49 4.39 -6.67
N LEU A 403 -1.31 4.21 -7.27
CA LEU A 403 -0.07 3.98 -6.53
C LEU A 403 0.27 5.17 -5.64
N GLN A 404 0.12 6.40 -6.14
CA GLN A 404 0.31 7.59 -5.32
C GLN A 404 -0.76 7.73 -4.21
N GLN A 405 -1.89 7.03 -4.28
CA GLN A 405 -2.87 6.95 -3.18
C GLN A 405 -2.53 5.83 -2.17
N GLY A 406 -1.39 5.15 -2.34
CA GLY A 406 -0.98 3.99 -1.53
C GLY A 406 -1.75 2.71 -1.87
N VAL A 407 -2.50 2.69 -2.98
CA VAL A 407 -3.31 1.54 -3.40
C VAL A 407 -2.56 0.76 -4.48
N ALA A 408 -2.27 -0.51 -4.21
CA ALA A 408 -1.76 -1.44 -5.20
C ALA A 408 -2.94 -2.19 -5.87
N PRO A 409 -3.35 -1.83 -7.10
CA PRO A 409 -4.43 -2.54 -7.79
C PRO A 409 -4.00 -3.95 -8.23
N GLY A 410 -4.99 -4.83 -8.40
CA GLY A 410 -4.80 -6.06 -9.17
C GLY A 410 -4.72 -5.74 -10.65
N VAL A 411 -3.73 -6.26 -11.37
CA VAL A 411 -3.55 -5.98 -12.80
C VAL A 411 -3.43 -7.26 -13.62
N ILE A 412 -3.92 -7.22 -14.86
CA ILE A 412 -3.58 -8.21 -15.90
C ILE A 412 -2.70 -7.51 -16.94
N PRO A 413 -1.39 -7.79 -16.97
CA PRO A 413 -0.48 -7.17 -17.91
C PRO A 413 -0.43 -7.90 -19.26
N ASN A 414 -0.01 -7.19 -20.30
CA ASN A 414 0.53 -7.75 -21.55
C ASN A 414 1.83 -7.00 -21.88
N GLY A 415 2.96 -7.56 -21.45
CA GLY A 415 4.21 -6.82 -21.34
C GLY A 415 4.05 -5.63 -20.39
N SER A 416 4.40 -4.42 -20.84
CA SER A 416 4.21 -3.17 -20.09
C SER A 416 2.79 -2.59 -20.17
N LYS A 417 1.89 -3.18 -20.97
CA LYS A 417 0.53 -2.68 -21.17
C LYS A 417 -0.44 -3.25 -20.12
N LEU A 418 -1.41 -2.44 -19.70
CA LEU A 418 -2.35 -2.78 -18.62
C LEU A 418 -3.71 -3.21 -19.19
N MET A 419 -3.93 -4.50 -19.46
CA MET A 419 -5.19 -4.98 -20.06
C MET A 419 -6.41 -4.81 -19.14
N LEU A 420 -6.19 -5.00 -17.83
CA LEU A 420 -7.19 -4.83 -16.77
C LEU A 420 -6.52 -4.20 -15.55
N ILE A 421 -7.17 -3.21 -14.97
CA ILE A 421 -6.88 -2.70 -13.62
C ILE A 421 -8.08 -2.99 -12.73
N THR A 422 -7.86 -3.55 -11.54
CA THR A 422 -8.91 -3.89 -10.57
C THR A 422 -8.66 -3.19 -9.25
N HIS A 423 -9.62 -2.35 -8.84
CA HIS A 423 -9.66 -1.78 -7.51
C HIS A 423 -10.35 -2.75 -6.54
N THR A 424 -9.57 -3.59 -5.85
CA THR A 424 -10.06 -4.73 -5.06
C THR A 424 -11.15 -4.38 -4.04
N ALA A 425 -11.03 -3.27 -3.31
CA ALA A 425 -11.98 -2.92 -2.24
C ALA A 425 -13.38 -2.53 -2.74
N LEU A 426 -13.45 -1.79 -3.85
CA LEU A 426 -14.70 -1.37 -4.49
C LEU A 426 -15.17 -2.35 -5.56
N ASN A 427 -14.34 -3.34 -5.90
CA ASN A 427 -14.55 -4.27 -7.01
C ASN A 427 -14.84 -3.52 -8.34
N ILE A 428 -14.18 -2.38 -8.54
CA ILE A 428 -14.23 -1.63 -9.81
C ILE A 428 -13.19 -2.22 -10.75
N LYS A 429 -13.58 -2.43 -12.01
CA LYS A 429 -12.71 -2.92 -13.07
C LYS A 429 -12.54 -1.87 -14.14
N ILE A 430 -11.33 -1.71 -14.66
CA ILE A 430 -11.03 -0.82 -15.77
C ILE A 430 -10.47 -1.69 -16.88
N ILE A 431 -11.17 -1.77 -18.00
CA ILE A 431 -10.83 -2.64 -19.12
C ILE A 431 -10.59 -1.84 -20.38
N ASP A 432 -9.72 -2.38 -21.23
CA ASP A 432 -9.46 -1.83 -22.55
C ASP A 432 -10.37 -2.48 -23.59
N SER A 433 -11.20 -1.66 -24.25
CA SER A 433 -12.09 -2.13 -25.32
C SER A 433 -11.34 -2.58 -26.58
N PHE A 434 -10.09 -2.14 -26.78
CA PHE A 434 -9.26 -2.55 -27.91
C PHE A 434 -8.92 -4.06 -27.89
N ASN A 435 -9.02 -4.72 -26.73
CA ASN A 435 -8.87 -6.18 -26.66
C ASN A 435 -10.00 -6.95 -27.35
N PHE A 436 -11.16 -6.31 -27.52
CA PHE A 436 -12.34 -6.88 -28.16
C PHE A 436 -12.54 -6.30 -29.57
N LEU A 437 -12.15 -5.03 -29.75
CA LEU A 437 -12.28 -4.28 -30.99
C LEU A 437 -10.89 -3.76 -31.41
N PRO A 438 -10.04 -4.61 -32.02
CA PRO A 438 -8.63 -4.29 -32.28
C PRO A 438 -8.46 -3.38 -33.51
N MET A 439 -9.09 -2.22 -33.48
CA MET A 439 -9.08 -1.21 -34.53
C MET A 439 -9.19 0.18 -33.92
N ALA A 440 -8.80 1.21 -34.67
CA ALA A 440 -8.94 2.59 -34.20
C ALA A 440 -10.42 2.97 -34.01
N LEU A 441 -10.70 3.79 -32.98
CA LEU A 441 -12.05 4.28 -32.68
C LEU A 441 -12.75 4.92 -33.89
N SER A 442 -12.01 5.64 -34.73
CA SER A 442 -12.52 6.28 -35.95
C SER A 442 -13.02 5.29 -37.02
N LYS A 443 -12.61 4.01 -36.96
CA LYS A 443 -13.04 2.95 -37.88
C LYS A 443 -14.25 2.17 -37.37
N LEU A 444 -14.66 2.36 -36.11
CA LEU A 444 -15.80 1.64 -35.55
C LEU A 444 -17.12 1.97 -36.26
N PRO A 445 -17.46 3.23 -36.57
CA PRO A 445 -18.74 3.54 -37.20
C PRO A 445 -18.94 2.79 -38.52
N SER A 446 -17.92 2.79 -39.39
CA SER A 446 -17.99 2.06 -40.66
C SER A 446 -18.05 0.54 -40.47
N CYS A 447 -17.32 -0.04 -39.51
CA CYS A 447 -17.36 -1.48 -39.24
C CYS A 447 -18.74 -1.97 -38.75
N PHE A 448 -19.50 -1.10 -38.08
CA PHE A 448 -20.84 -1.42 -37.57
C PHE A 448 -21.98 -0.83 -38.42
N GLY A 449 -21.68 -0.23 -39.57
CA GLY A 449 -22.69 0.38 -40.45
C GLY A 449 -23.37 1.62 -39.85
N LEU A 450 -22.74 2.30 -38.89
CA LEU A 450 -23.24 3.52 -38.25
C LEU A 450 -22.83 4.74 -39.10
N SER A 451 -23.82 5.47 -39.64
CA SER A 451 -23.61 6.64 -40.49
C SER A 451 -23.59 7.97 -39.73
N GLU A 452 -24.18 8.01 -38.53
CA GLU A 452 -24.49 9.24 -37.80
C GLU A 452 -23.41 9.64 -36.77
N LEU A 453 -22.51 8.72 -36.41
CA LEU A 453 -21.46 8.93 -35.41
C LEU A 453 -20.09 9.00 -36.08
N LYS A 454 -19.45 10.17 -36.09
CA LYS A 454 -18.06 10.34 -36.52
C LYS A 454 -17.23 10.83 -35.34
N LYS A 455 -16.04 10.26 -35.15
CA LYS A 455 -15.09 10.77 -34.15
C LYS A 455 -14.77 12.23 -34.47
N GLY A 456 -14.98 13.13 -33.51
CA GLY A 456 -14.57 14.54 -33.63
C GLY A 456 -13.05 14.67 -33.70
N PHE A 457 -12.56 15.77 -34.27
CA PHE A 457 -11.13 16.10 -34.28
C PHE A 457 -10.82 16.98 -33.07
N PHE A 458 -9.92 16.52 -32.19
CA PHE A 458 -9.39 17.32 -31.10
C PHE A 458 -8.03 17.90 -31.54
N PRO A 459 -7.83 19.24 -31.52
CA PRO A 459 -6.55 19.82 -31.94
C PRO A 459 -5.47 19.51 -30.91
N HIS A 460 -4.42 18.78 -31.33
CA HIS A 460 -3.33 18.29 -30.48
C HIS A 460 -2.07 19.19 -30.48
N LEU A 461 -2.13 20.39 -31.09
CA LEU A 461 -0.99 21.28 -31.30
C LEU A 461 -1.41 22.75 -31.17
N TYR A 462 -1.08 23.38 -30.03
CA TYR A 462 -0.81 24.82 -29.92
C TYR A 462 0.27 25.06 -28.87
#